data_AF-A0A4V2YFW8-F1
#
_entry.id   AF-A0A4V2YFW8-F1
#
_cell.length_a   1.000
_cell.length_b   1.000
_cell.length_c   1.000
_cell.angle_alpha   90.00
_cell.angle_beta   90.00
_cell.angle_gamma   90.00
#
_symmetry.space_group_name_H-M   'P 1'
#
loop_
_entity.id
_entity.type
_entity.pdbx_description
1 polymer ?
#
loop_
_entity_poly.entity_id
_entity_poly.type
_entity_poly.pdbx_seq_one_letter_code
_entity_poly.pdbx_strand_id
1 'polypeptide(L)' 'MQVNHRIAWLVVSFDGHPIQGEITFTVTTPPPSAAPALTSSPSEAHRPPRQRRNLRPSNRLRRRRP' A
#
# COMPACT_ATOMS: atom_id res chain seq x y z
N MET A 1 -16.76 -7.42 11.15
CA MET A 1 -17.75 -8.16 11.98
C MET A 1 -18.90 -7.21 12.30
N GLN A 2 -20.12 -7.74 12.44
CA GLN A 2 -21.31 -6.95 12.75
C GLN A 2 -21.92 -7.47 14.05
N VAL A 3 -22.19 -6.59 15.02
CA VAL A 3 -22.73 -6.94 16.34
C VAL A 3 -24.01 -6.14 16.58
N ASN A 4 -25.08 -6.83 16.96
CA ASN A 4 -26.36 -6.19 17.25
C ASN A 4 -26.46 -5.83 18.73
N HIS A 5 -26.97 -4.63 19.02
CA HIS A 5 -27.10 -4.11 20.37
C HIS A 5 -28.52 -3.57 20.62
N ARG A 6 -28.94 -3.66 21.87
CA ARG A 6 -30.25 -3.19 22.35
C ARG A 6 -30.03 -2.29 23.56
N ILE A 7 -30.63 -1.11 23.54
CA ILE A 7 -30.71 -0.22 24.70
C ILE A 7 -32.18 -0.15 25.10
N ALA A 8 -32.49 -0.59 26.31
CA ALA A 8 -33.78 -0.40 26.94
C ALA A 8 -33.63 0.64 28.06
N TRP A 9 -34.61 1.55 28.20
CA TRP A 9 -34.58 2.58 29.22
C TRP A 9 -35.94 2.79 29.87
N LEU A 10 -35.87 3.33 31.08
CA LEU A 10 -36.99 3.84 31.85
C LEU A 10 -36.54 5.14 32.52
N VAL A 11 -37.26 6.23 32.28
CA VAL A 11 -36.97 7.56 32.81
C VAL A 11 -38.22 8.06 33.53
N VAL A 12 -38.05 8.61 34.73
CA VAL A 12 -39.15 9.29 35.43
C VAL A 12 -39.08 10.76 35.03
N SER A 13 -40.13 11.25 34.38
CA SER A 13 -40.22 12.66 33.98
C SER A 13 -40.51 13.56 35.18
N PHE A 14 -40.36 14.87 35.01
CA PHE A 14 -40.53 15.83 36.10
C PHE A 14 -41.95 15.79 36.72
N ASP A 15 -42.96 15.45 35.92
CA ASP A 15 -44.34 15.31 36.40
C ASP A 15 -44.60 13.98 37.15
N GLY A 16 -43.57 13.15 37.32
CA GLY A 16 -43.62 11.87 38.03
C GLY A 16 -44.03 10.68 37.17
N HIS A 17 -44.41 10.88 35.90
CA HIS A 17 -44.81 9.77 35.05
C HIS A 17 -43.57 9.05 34.47
N PRO A 18 -43.53 7.71 34.53
CA PRO A 18 -42.48 6.92 33.90
C PRO A 18 -42.68 6.86 32.39
N ILE A 19 -41.57 7.03 31.66
CA ILE A 19 -41.48 6.88 30.22
C ILE A 19 -40.47 5.79 29.93
N GLN A 20 -40.89 4.77 29.18
CA GLN A 20 -40.04 3.64 28.83
C GLN A 20 -39.88 3.53 27.32
N GLY A 21 -38.77 2.95 26.89
CA GLY A 21 -38.52 2.77 25.48
C GLY A 21 -37.35 1.83 25.22
N GLU A 22 -37.20 1.54 23.93
CA GLU A 22 -36.12 0.72 23.43
C GLU A 22 -35.64 1.23 22.07
N ILE A 23 -34.36 1.09 21.82
CA ILE A 23 -33.76 1.22 20.49
C ILE A 23 -32.80 0.07 20.23
N THR A 24 -32.85 -0.44 19.00
CA THR A 24 -31.92 -1.44 18.49
C THR A 24 -30.99 -0.77 17.48
N PHE A 25 -29.70 -1.06 17.55
CA PHE A 25 -28.73 -0.57 16.58
C PHE A 25 -27.65 -1.61 16.34
N THR A 26 -26.94 -1.47 15.23
CA THR A 26 -25.94 -2.43 14.81
C THR A 26 -24.58 -1.78 14.64
N VAL A 27 -23.56 -2.36 15.28
CA VAL A 27 -22.18 -1.89 15.18
C VAL A 27 -21.46 -2.70 14.10
N THR A 28 -20.93 -2.01 13.10
CA THR A 28 -20.11 -2.60 12.03
C THR A 28 -18.65 -2.21 12.24
N THR A 29 -17.77 -3.20 12.42
CA THR A 29 -16.31 -2.95 12.40
C THR A 29 -15.84 -2.91 10.95
N PRO A 30 -15.25 -1.80 10.46
CA PRO A 30 -14.65 -1.77 9.15
C PRO A 30 -13.49 -2.78 9.09
N PRO A 31 -13.19 -3.33 7.90
CA PRO A 31 -12.05 -4.22 7.75
C PRO A 31 -10.76 -3.49 8.18
N PRO A 32 -9.77 -4.21 8.76
CA PRO A 32 -8.49 -3.60 9.07
C PRO A 32 -7.90 -3.04 7.76
N SER A 33 -7.57 -1.75 7.78
CA SER A 33 -6.86 -1.12 6.65
C SER A 33 -5.53 -1.85 6.51
N ALA A 34 -5.32 -2.53 5.38
CA ALA A 34 -4.02 -3.09 5.06
C ALA A 34 -2.99 -1.96 5.15
N ALA A 35 -1.94 -2.16 5.96
CA ALA A 35 -0.81 -1.25 5.96
C ALA A 35 -0.27 -1.18 4.52
N PRO A 36 0.18 0.00 4.03
CA PRO A 36 0.79 0.08 2.71
C PRO A 36 1.95 -0.92 2.65
N ALA A 37 1.94 -1.79 1.64
CA ALA A 37 3.03 -2.71 1.38
C ALA A 37 4.30 -1.87 1.15
N LEU A 38 5.32 -2.07 2.00
CA LEU A 38 6.64 -1.52 1.75
C LEU A 38 7.17 -2.18 0.47
N THR A 39 7.16 -1.44 -0.63
CA THR A 39 7.80 -1.81 -1.88
C THR A 39 9.26 -2.14 -1.61
N SER A 40 9.68 -3.35 -1.93
CA SER A 40 11.07 -3.80 -1.78
C SER A 40 12.03 -2.85 -2.50
N SER A 41 13.10 -2.46 -1.80
CA SER A 41 14.24 -1.69 -2.30
C SER A 41 14.74 -2.19 -3.67
N PRO A 42 15.18 -1.32 -4.60
CA PRO A 42 15.73 -1.77 -5.87
C PRO A 42 17.02 -2.55 -5.63
N SER A 43 17.03 -3.83 -6.04
CA SER A 43 18.25 -4.63 -6.11
C SER A 43 19.14 -4.09 -7.24
N GLU A 44 20.37 -3.74 -6.88
CA GLU A 44 21.39 -3.14 -7.74
C GLU A 44 21.63 -4.00 -8.99
N ALA A 45 21.28 -3.47 -10.16
CA ALA A 45 21.44 -4.16 -11.43
C ALA A 45 22.93 -4.29 -11.79
N HIS A 46 23.41 -5.53 -11.70
CA HIS A 46 24.62 -6.13 -12.24
C HIS A 46 25.21 -5.41 -13.47
N ARG A 47 26.40 -4.79 -13.33
CA ARG A 47 27.17 -4.25 -14.47
C ARG A 47 27.66 -5.39 -15.38
N PRO A 48 27.44 -5.36 -16.70
CA PRO A 48 27.98 -6.38 -17.60
C PRO A 48 29.51 -6.24 -17.76
N PRO A 49 30.25 -7.34 -17.98
CA PRO A 49 31.71 -7.29 -18.12
C PRO A 49 32.09 -6.57 -19.42
N ARG A 50 32.99 -5.58 -19.32
CA ARG A 50 33.61 -4.90 -20.47
C ARG A 50 34.39 -5.93 -21.31
N GLN A 51 33.80 -6.37 -22.41
CA GLN A 51 34.46 -7.24 -23.39
C GLN A 51 35.58 -6.46 -24.09
N ARG A 52 36.84 -6.76 -23.77
CA ARG A 52 38.03 -6.26 -24.49
C ARG A 52 37.96 -6.79 -25.92
N ARG A 53 37.51 -5.96 -26.87
CA ARG A 53 37.63 -6.27 -28.30
C ARG A 53 39.08 -6.07 -28.72
N ASN A 54 39.86 -7.13 -28.60
CA ASN A 54 41.22 -7.21 -29.14
C ASN A 54 41.16 -7.11 -30.68
N LEU A 55 41.79 -6.04 -31.18
CA LEU A 55 42.69 -5.96 -32.35
C LEU A 55 42.35 -6.81 -33.59
N ARG A 56 42.08 -6.13 -34.71
CA ARG A 56 42.35 -6.66 -36.05
C ARG A 56 43.56 -5.89 -36.62
N PRO A 57 44.66 -6.55 -37.04
CA PRO A 57 45.83 -5.86 -37.55
C PRO A 57 45.78 -5.67 -39.08
N SER A 58 46.55 -4.67 -39.53
CA SER A 58 47.15 -4.52 -40.89
C SER A 58 46.20 -4.27 -42.08
N ASN A 59 46.52 -3.44 -43.08
CA ASN A 59 47.80 -2.87 -43.46
C ASN A 59 47.66 -1.59 -44.30
N ARG A 60 48.57 -0.66 -44.00
CA ARG A 60 49.18 0.43 -44.77
C ARG A 60 49.02 0.37 -46.31
N LEU A 61 48.53 1.45 -46.93
CA LEU A 61 49.03 1.87 -48.24
C LEU A 61 49.20 3.39 -48.32
N ARG A 62 50.46 3.76 -48.54
CA ARG A 62 51.00 5.09 -48.81
C ARG A 62 50.32 5.76 -50.00
N ARG A 63 50.18 7.09 -49.94
CA ARG A 63 50.49 8.10 -50.99
C ARG A 63 50.08 9.47 -50.43
N ARG A 64 51.00 10.18 -49.76
CA ARG A 64 51.81 11.30 -50.28
C ARG A 64 50.99 12.34 -51.08
N ARG A 65 50.93 13.55 -50.49
CA ARG A 65 50.54 14.86 -51.05
C ARG A 65 51.17 15.16 -52.42
N PRO A 66 50.60 16.11 -53.19
CA PRO A 66 51.00 17.52 -53.07
C PRO A 66 49.96 18.40 -52.38
#